data_AF-A0AB39PJU7-F1
#
_entry.id   AF-A0AB39PJU7-F1
#
_cell.length_a   1.000
_cell.length_b   1.000
_cell.length_c   1.000
_cell.angle_alpha   90.00
_cell.angle_beta   90.00
_cell.angle_gamma   90.00
#
_symmetry.space_group_name_H-M   'P 1'
#
loop_
_entity.id
_entity.type
_entity.pdbx_description
1 polymer ?
#
loop_
_entity_poly.entity_id
_entity_poly.type
_entity_poly.pdbx_seq_one_letter_code
_entity_poly.pdbx_strand_id
1 'polypeptide(L)'
;MRTTVPGRAPRAFPGVRALAAGALAVTLGAGCSAGSTSGQATPSPDDTSPVAACTKLISYWAEQTLTGGKWAGLDWEQKGLSNQQYEIMDLIIKNARAEQKRHGLPSAKKLIDRQAKQRCTEENGATWSSENWRPPT
;
A
#
# COMPACT_ATOMS: atom_id res chain seq x y z
N MET A 1 26.74 8.46 47.04
CA MET A 1 26.05 9.48 46.21
C MET A 1 24.86 8.79 45.57
N ARG A 2 23.64 9.02 46.09
CA ARG A 2 22.39 8.37 45.65
C ARG A 2 21.54 9.41 44.95
N THR A 3 21.24 9.22 43.67
CA THR A 3 20.30 10.04 42.90
C THR A 3 18.93 9.37 42.89
N THR A 4 17.96 10.01 43.53
CA THR A 4 16.55 9.66 43.56
C THR A 4 15.86 9.97 42.23
N VAL A 5 15.19 8.99 41.64
CA VAL A 5 14.29 9.15 40.48
C VAL A 5 12.87 9.45 40.99
N PRO A 6 12.19 10.52 40.54
CA PRO A 6 10.78 10.72 40.89
C PRO A 6 9.86 9.83 40.05
N GLY A 7 9.01 9.06 40.75
CA GLY A 7 7.98 8.20 40.17
C GLY A 7 6.85 9.01 39.52
N ARG A 8 6.43 8.58 38.33
CA ARG A 8 5.29 9.15 37.60
C ARG A 8 4.04 8.34 37.92
N ALA A 9 3.02 8.99 38.49
CA ALA A 9 1.74 8.39 38.84
C ALA A 9 0.90 8.01 37.59
N PRO A 10 0.11 6.93 37.64
CA PRO A 10 -0.85 6.59 36.59
C PRO A 10 -2.08 7.51 36.66
N ARG A 11 -2.46 8.12 35.52
CA ARG A 11 -3.74 8.81 35.39
C ARG A 11 -4.83 7.79 35.10
N ALA A 12 -5.78 7.66 36.03
CA ALA A 12 -7.03 6.97 35.84
C ALA A 12 -7.91 7.77 34.86
N PHE A 13 -8.37 7.12 33.80
CA PHE A 13 -9.41 7.65 32.91
C PHE A 13 -10.76 7.09 33.38
N PRO A 14 -11.73 7.93 33.76
CA PRO A 14 -13.06 7.47 34.10
C PRO A 14 -13.79 7.04 32.82
N GLY A 15 -14.32 5.82 32.87
CA GLY A 15 -15.21 5.30 31.83
C GLY A 15 -16.53 6.04 31.81
N VAL A 16 -17.09 6.18 30.61
CA VAL A 16 -18.52 6.39 30.41
C VAL A 16 -18.98 5.38 29.37
N ARG A 17 -19.67 4.34 29.86
CA ARG A 17 -20.56 3.50 29.05
C ARG A 17 -21.80 4.33 28.73
N ALA A 18 -22.12 4.49 27.45
CA ALA A 18 -23.46 4.88 27.02
C ALA A 18 -23.89 3.97 25.87
N LEU A 19 -24.81 3.06 26.19
CA LEU A 19 -25.65 2.33 25.25
C LEU A 19 -26.62 3.32 24.60
N ALA A 20 -26.71 3.34 23.28
CA ALA A 20 -27.86 3.89 22.58
C ALA A 20 -28.04 3.18 21.22
N ALA A 21 -28.99 2.25 21.21
CA ALA A 21 -29.63 1.75 20.00
C ALA A 21 -30.48 2.87 19.38
N GLY A 22 -30.47 3.01 18.06
CA GLY A 22 -31.24 4.06 17.39
C GLY A 22 -31.35 3.88 15.88
N ALA A 23 -32.39 3.16 15.48
CA ALA A 23 -33.17 3.25 14.24
C ALA A 23 -32.44 3.21 12.87
N LEU A 24 -32.61 2.07 12.17
CA LEU A 24 -32.57 2.02 10.70
C LEU A 24 -33.72 2.85 10.11
N ALA A 25 -33.39 3.92 9.39
CA ALA A 25 -34.32 4.57 8.47
C ALA A 25 -33.96 4.12 7.03
N VAL A 26 -34.75 3.19 6.49
CA VAL A 26 -34.70 2.79 5.07
C VAL A 26 -35.51 3.81 4.28
N THR A 27 -34.83 4.72 3.57
CA THR A 27 -35.46 5.54 2.53
C THR A 27 -35.36 4.80 1.20
N LEU A 28 -36.49 4.29 0.70
CA LEU A 28 -36.61 3.74 -0.65
C LEU A 28 -36.44 4.87 -1.68
N GLY A 29 -35.37 4.77 -2.49
CA GLY A 29 -35.12 5.66 -3.61
C GLY A 29 -36.06 5.37 -4.78
N ALA A 30 -36.84 6.37 -5.18
CA ALA A 30 -37.41 6.46 -6.51
C ALA A 30 -36.55 7.42 -7.34
N GLY A 31 -35.45 6.89 -7.88
CA GLY A 31 -34.57 7.59 -8.82
C GLY A 31 -34.56 6.85 -10.15
N CYS A 32 -35.58 7.05 -10.98
CA CYS A 32 -35.47 6.77 -12.41
C CYS A 32 -34.51 7.82 -13.00
N SER A 33 -33.24 7.48 -13.10
CA SER A 33 -32.29 8.19 -13.94
C SER A 33 -31.76 7.20 -14.95
N ALA A 34 -32.09 7.46 -16.22
CA ALA A 34 -31.64 6.71 -17.37
C ALA A 34 -30.11 6.55 -17.32
N GLY A 35 -29.66 5.37 -16.90
CA GLY A 35 -28.25 5.04 -16.82
C GLY A 35 -27.71 4.80 -18.22
N SER A 36 -26.93 5.75 -18.71
CA SER A 36 -25.99 5.54 -19.81
C SER A 36 -25.24 4.23 -19.55
N THR A 37 -25.29 3.32 -20.53
CA THR A 37 -24.53 2.07 -20.51
C THR A 37 -23.05 2.40 -20.39
N SER A 38 -22.56 2.40 -19.16
CA SER A 38 -21.14 2.45 -18.85
C SER A 38 -20.60 1.11 -19.32
N GLY A 39 -20.05 1.08 -20.53
CA GLY A 39 -19.37 -0.10 -21.05
C GLY A 39 -18.28 -0.48 -20.05
N GLN A 40 -18.54 -1.52 -19.25
CA GLN A 40 -17.57 -2.05 -18.32
C GLN A 40 -16.48 -2.68 -19.17
N ALA A 41 -15.37 -1.96 -19.35
CA ALA A 41 -14.23 -2.47 -20.09
C ALA A 41 -13.76 -3.75 -19.41
N THR A 42 -13.82 -4.86 -20.14
CA THR A 42 -13.30 -6.14 -19.67
C THR A 42 -11.80 -5.97 -19.46
N PRO A 43 -11.25 -6.26 -18.26
CA PRO A 43 -9.82 -6.14 -18.03
C PRO A 43 -9.06 -7.01 -19.04
N SER A 44 -7.98 -6.47 -19.61
CA SER A 44 -7.12 -7.23 -20.51
C SER A 44 -6.41 -8.33 -19.72
N PRO A 45 -6.13 -9.50 -20.32
CA PRO A 45 -5.41 -10.59 -19.64
C PRO A 45 -4.13 -10.13 -18.93
N ASP A 46 -3.42 -9.17 -19.51
CA ASP A 46 -2.19 -8.57 -18.98
C ASP A 46 -2.38 -7.89 -17.62
N ASP A 47 -3.56 -7.30 -17.36
CA ASP A 47 -3.88 -6.61 -16.09
C ASP A 47 -3.93 -7.56 -14.89
N THR A 48 -4.04 -8.87 -15.15
CA THR A 48 -4.07 -9.92 -14.13
C THR A 48 -2.76 -10.72 -14.02
N SER A 49 -1.75 -10.39 -14.82
CA SER A 49 -0.47 -11.11 -14.80
C SER A 49 0.33 -10.87 -13.51
N PRO A 50 1.17 -11.83 -13.07
CA PRO A 50 2.05 -11.63 -11.92
C PRO A 50 2.97 -10.42 -12.06
N VAL A 51 3.46 -10.14 -13.27
CA VAL A 51 4.30 -8.97 -13.57
C VAL A 51 3.52 -7.66 -13.37
N ALA A 52 2.27 -7.59 -13.82
CA ALA A 52 1.42 -6.41 -13.63
C ALA A 52 1.09 -6.19 -12.14
N ALA A 53 0.77 -7.26 -11.40
CA ALA A 53 0.52 -7.21 -9.97
C ALA A 53 1.76 -6.70 -9.20
N CYS A 54 2.94 -7.28 -9.47
CA CYS A 54 4.22 -6.85 -8.91
C CYS A 54 4.49 -5.37 -9.20
N THR A 55 4.37 -4.96 -10.47
CA THR A 55 4.65 -3.58 -10.90
C THR A 55 3.77 -2.59 -10.16
N LYS A 56 2.46 -2.87 -10.07
CA LYS A 56 1.50 -2.00 -9.40
C LYS A 56 1.78 -1.86 -7.90
N LEU A 57 2.05 -2.99 -7.22
CA LEU A 57 2.36 -2.98 -5.78
C LEU A 57 3.65 -2.21 -5.50
N ILE A 58 4.73 -2.50 -6.23
CA ILE A 58 6.02 -1.88 -6.02
C ILE A 58 5.98 -0.38 -6.35
N SER A 59 5.41 0.02 -7.50
CA SER A 59 5.27 1.45 -7.84
C SER A 59 4.52 2.21 -6.77
N TYR A 60 3.35 1.69 -6.36
CA TYR A 60 2.52 2.35 -5.35
C TYR A 60 3.26 2.52 -4.02
N TRP A 61 3.83 1.44 -3.48
CA TRP A 61 4.46 1.48 -2.16
C TRP A 61 5.79 2.23 -2.17
N ALA A 62 6.57 2.18 -3.25
CA ALA A 62 7.76 2.99 -3.41
C ALA A 62 7.41 4.49 -3.43
N GLU A 63 6.36 4.90 -4.14
CA GLU A 63 5.90 6.29 -4.15
C GLU A 63 5.38 6.76 -2.79
N GLN A 64 4.58 5.93 -2.10
CA GLN A 64 4.11 6.25 -0.75
C GLN A 64 5.30 6.42 0.21
N THR A 65 6.30 5.55 0.10
CA THR A 65 7.51 5.62 0.93
C THR A 65 8.34 6.85 0.61
N LEU A 66 8.47 7.20 -0.67
CA LEU A 66 9.22 8.38 -1.10
C LEU A 66 8.57 9.69 -0.66
N THR A 67 7.24 9.76 -0.67
CA THR A 67 6.47 10.97 -0.33
C THR A 67 6.09 11.07 1.14
N GLY A 68 6.35 10.02 1.95
CA GLY A 68 5.94 9.99 3.35
C GLY A 68 4.42 9.90 3.52
N GLY A 69 3.74 9.16 2.63
CA GLY A 69 2.31 8.95 2.69
C GLY A 69 1.85 8.34 4.02
N LYS A 70 0.55 8.47 4.34
CA LYS A 70 -0.05 8.04 5.62
C LYS A 70 0.34 6.63 6.05
N TRP A 71 0.51 5.72 5.08
CA TRP A 71 0.79 4.30 5.28
C TRP A 71 2.22 3.90 4.91
N ALA A 72 3.13 4.88 4.75
CA ALA A 72 4.51 4.62 4.38
C ALA A 72 5.22 3.69 5.40
N GLY A 73 4.91 3.84 6.69
CA GLY A 73 5.53 3.10 7.79
C GLY A 73 4.96 1.70 8.09
N LEU A 74 4.02 1.19 7.28
CA LEU A 74 3.64 -0.23 7.39
C LEU A 74 4.84 -1.13 7.10
N ASP A 75 4.88 -2.31 7.72
CA ASP A 75 5.86 -3.34 7.33
C ASP A 75 5.51 -3.92 5.95
N TRP A 76 6.42 -4.70 5.36
CA TRP A 76 6.27 -5.20 4.00
C TRP A 76 5.21 -6.31 3.88
N GLU A 77 4.96 -7.07 4.95
CA GLU A 77 3.91 -8.10 5.00
C GLU A 77 2.52 -7.45 4.99
N GLN A 78 2.34 -6.39 5.78
CA GLN A 78 1.12 -5.58 5.83
C GLN A 78 0.81 -4.89 4.50
N LYS A 79 1.86 -4.61 3.71
CA LYS A 79 1.73 -4.06 2.34
C LYS A 79 1.34 -5.13 1.31
N GLY A 80 1.36 -6.41 1.69
CA GLY A 80 1.09 -7.55 0.82
C GLY A 80 2.23 -7.83 -0.18
N LEU A 81 3.46 -7.45 0.16
CA LEU A 81 4.63 -7.74 -0.66
C LEU A 81 5.14 -9.14 -0.36
N SER A 82 5.64 -9.82 -1.39
CA SER A 82 6.51 -10.98 -1.18
C SER A 82 7.91 -10.54 -0.71
N ASN A 83 8.71 -11.47 -0.19
CA ASN A 83 10.11 -11.18 0.17
C ASN A 83 10.90 -10.60 -1.02
N GLN A 84 10.78 -11.23 -2.18
CA GLN A 84 11.49 -10.79 -3.38
C GLN A 84 10.96 -9.43 -3.89
N GLN A 85 9.65 -9.18 -3.80
CA GLN A 85 9.08 -7.87 -4.14
C GLN A 85 9.56 -6.77 -3.19
N TYR A 86 9.72 -7.09 -1.90
CA TYR A 86 10.28 -6.16 -0.92
C TYR A 86 11.72 -5.78 -1.26
N GLU A 87 12.57 -6.75 -1.60
CA GLU A 87 13.97 -6.50 -2.02
C GLU A 87 14.05 -5.59 -3.26
N ILE A 88 13.20 -5.87 -4.26
CA ILE A 88 13.09 -5.02 -5.46
C ILE A 88 12.67 -3.61 -5.08
N MET A 89 11.65 -3.47 -4.23
CA MET A 89 11.14 -2.17 -3.80
C MET A 89 12.19 -1.35 -3.05
N ASP A 90 12.95 -1.97 -2.12
CA ASP A 90 13.97 -1.26 -1.34
C ASP A 90 15.09 -0.70 -2.24
N LEU A 91 15.53 -1.50 -3.21
CA LEU A 91 16.50 -1.06 -4.22
C LEU A 91 15.97 0.10 -5.07
N ILE A 92 14.70 0.04 -5.48
CA ILE A 92 14.06 1.13 -6.24
C ILE A 92 13.97 2.41 -5.40
N ILE A 93 13.56 2.31 -4.13
CA ILE A 93 13.47 3.46 -3.21
C ILE A 93 14.84 4.11 -3.04
N LYS A 94 15.90 3.32 -2.88
CA LYS A 94 17.29 3.82 -2.81
C LYS A 94 17.65 4.65 -4.05
N ASN A 95 17.37 4.13 -5.24
CA ASN A 95 17.63 4.82 -6.50
C ASN A 95 16.76 6.07 -6.67
N ALA A 96 15.47 5.98 -6.34
CA ALA A 96 14.52 7.08 -6.42
C ALA A 96 14.89 8.24 -5.49
N ARG A 97 15.40 7.94 -4.28
CA ARG A 97 15.93 8.98 -3.38
C ARG A 97 17.16 9.69 -3.96
N ALA A 98 18.03 8.96 -4.66
CA ALA A 98 19.17 9.58 -5.35
C ALA A 98 18.70 10.45 -6.53
N GLU A 99 17.75 9.96 -7.32
CA GLU A 99 17.15 10.69 -8.44
C GLU A 99 16.42 11.95 -7.96
N GLN A 100 15.67 11.85 -6.86
CA GLN A 100 14.95 13.00 -6.28
C GLN A 100 15.91 14.12 -5.90
N LYS A 101 17.07 13.79 -5.33
CA LYS A 101 18.08 14.77 -4.94
C LYS A 101 18.68 15.50 -6.16
N ARG A 102 18.79 14.83 -7.31
CA ARG A 102 19.44 15.37 -8.51
C ARG A 102 18.47 16.07 -9.45
N HIS A 103 17.26 15.51 -9.58
CA HIS A 103 16.32 15.82 -10.66
C HIS A 103 14.88 16.04 -10.17
N GLY A 104 14.66 16.04 -8.85
CA GLY A 104 13.37 16.33 -8.23
C GLY A 104 12.41 15.15 -8.15
N LEU A 105 11.32 15.35 -7.40
CA LEU A 105 10.32 14.32 -7.12
C LEU A 105 9.64 13.74 -8.40
N PRO A 106 9.27 14.54 -9.42
CA PRO A 106 8.65 13.99 -10.63
C PRO A 106 9.57 13.01 -11.37
N SER A 107 10.87 13.29 -11.43
CA SER A 107 11.86 12.41 -12.06
C SER A 107 12.04 11.11 -11.28
N ALA A 108 12.04 11.20 -9.95
CA ALA A 108 12.10 10.03 -9.08
C ALA A 108 10.88 9.11 -9.25
N LYS A 109 9.67 9.66 -9.37
CA LYS A 109 8.45 8.87 -9.65
C LYS A 109 8.53 8.14 -10.99
N LYS A 110 8.94 8.84 -12.05
CA LYS A 110 9.17 8.21 -13.37
C LYS A 110 10.24 7.11 -13.32
N LEU A 111 11.25 7.26 -12.46
CA LEU A 111 12.25 6.22 -12.24
C LEU A 111 11.65 5.02 -11.51
N ILE A 112 10.84 5.23 -10.48
CA ILE A 112 10.11 4.17 -9.76
C ILE A 112 9.32 3.32 -10.76
N ASP A 113 8.47 3.93 -11.58
CA ASP A 113 7.62 3.18 -12.52
C ASP A 113 8.41 2.37 -13.53
N ARG A 114 9.48 2.96 -14.07
CA ARG A 114 10.35 2.29 -15.04
C ARG A 114 11.07 1.10 -14.41
N GLN A 115 11.66 1.29 -13.23
CA GLN A 115 12.42 0.23 -12.56
C GLN A 115 11.50 -0.86 -12.01
N ALA A 116 10.31 -0.52 -11.51
CA ALA A 116 9.33 -1.49 -11.06
C ALA A 116 8.93 -2.41 -12.23
N LYS A 117 8.54 -1.83 -13.37
CA LYS A 117 8.20 -2.61 -14.57
C LYS A 117 9.35 -3.50 -15.02
N GLN A 118 10.56 -2.93 -15.14
CA GLN A 118 11.74 -3.66 -15.60
C GLN A 118 12.04 -4.86 -14.67
N ARG A 119 12.19 -4.62 -13.37
CA ARG A 119 12.60 -5.65 -12.41
C ARG A 119 11.52 -6.70 -12.19
N CYS A 120 10.26 -6.29 -12.10
CA CYS A 120 9.15 -7.25 -12.03
C CYS A 120 9.07 -8.12 -13.28
N THR A 121 9.48 -7.62 -14.46
CA THR A 121 9.56 -8.44 -15.68
C THR A 121 10.73 -9.41 -15.61
N GLU A 122 11.91 -8.93 -15.22
CA GLU A 122 13.13 -9.75 -15.05
C GLU A 122 12.90 -10.91 -14.06
N GLU A 123 12.13 -10.66 -13.00
CA GLU A 123 11.83 -11.61 -11.93
C GLU A 123 10.50 -12.36 -12.10
N ASN A 124 9.87 -12.31 -13.29
CA ASN A 124 8.60 -12.98 -13.59
C ASN A 124 7.48 -12.71 -12.55
N GLY A 125 7.40 -11.48 -12.06
CA GLY A 125 6.43 -11.04 -11.05
C GLY A 125 6.87 -11.21 -9.60
N ALA A 126 8.10 -11.70 -9.36
CA ALA A 126 8.69 -11.85 -8.04
C ALA A 126 7.76 -12.58 -7.06
N THR A 127 7.14 -13.66 -7.52
CA THR A 127 6.10 -14.40 -6.81
C THR A 127 6.63 -15.28 -5.68
N TRP A 128 7.95 -15.32 -5.47
CA TRP A 128 8.57 -16.12 -4.42
C TRP A 128 8.17 -15.62 -3.03
N SER A 129 7.55 -16.52 -2.27
CA SER A 129 6.79 -16.21 -1.07
C SER A 129 7.64 -15.75 0.11
N SER A 130 7.02 -14.92 0.94
CA SER A 130 7.20 -14.97 2.39
C SER A 130 6.48 -16.20 2.98
N GLU A 131 7.14 -17.35 2.97
CA GLU A 131 6.78 -18.62 3.65
C GLU A 131 5.33 -19.20 3.56
N ASN A 132 4.35 -18.58 2.90
CA ASN A 132 2.92 -18.96 2.98
C ASN A 132 2.22 -19.14 1.61
N TRP A 133 2.96 -19.21 0.50
CA TRP A 133 2.35 -19.37 -0.83
C TRP A 133 2.04 -20.84 -1.16
N ARG A 134 0.87 -21.07 -1.76
CA ARG A 134 0.50 -22.30 -2.46
C ARG A 134 0.26 -22.00 -3.94
N PRO A 135 0.66 -22.90 -4.86
CA PRO A 135 0.38 -22.71 -6.28
C PRO A 135 -1.13 -22.72 -6.55
N PRO A 136 -1.61 -21.91 -7.51
CA PRO A 136 -2.99 -22.04 -8.00
C PRO A 136 -3.17 -23.43 -8.62
N THR A 137 -4.24 -24.12 -8.20
CA THR A 137 -4.71 -25.41 -8.76
C THR A 137 -5.39 -25.22 -10.09
#